data_AF-A0A2S9FEV3-F1
#
_entry.id   AF-A0A2S9FEV3-F1
#
_cell.length_a   1.000
_cell.length_b   1.000
_cell.length_c   1.000
_cell.angle_alpha   90.00
_cell.angle_beta   90.00
_cell.angle_gamma   90.00
#
_symmetry.space_group_name_H-M   'P 1'
#
loop_
_entity.id
_entity.type
_entity.pdbx_description
1 polymer ?
#
loop_
_entity_poly.entity_id
_entity_poly.type
_entity_poly.pdbx_seq_one_letter_code
_entity_poly.pdbx_strand_id
1 'polypeptide(L)'
;AVNLPPDGLTKAAAQLGLGIDYVAPGMTTVTGSVPVADTSALRVEEGIGQGEVTASPFGMALVAATLARGSVPAPTIVEGEPGVADRTPEPLPPTVAEQVQAMMRETITDGTATQLQDIPGMLGKTGTAEYIDDQHAHGWFVGIKGDLALAVFVSDAGSSAPAVDAAGRFLRATG
;
A
#
# COMPACT_ATOMS: atom_id res chain seq x y z
N ALA A 1 17.92 3.56 2.68
CA ALA A 1 17.23 4.84 2.90
C ALA A 1 18.16 6.05 2.81
N VAL A 2 19.24 6.14 3.60
CA VAL A 2 20.10 7.35 3.72
C VAL A 2 20.73 7.89 2.42
N ASN A 3 20.86 7.05 1.38
CA ASN A 3 21.42 7.45 0.08
C ASN A 3 20.36 7.96 -0.92
N LEU A 4 19.07 7.95 -0.56
CA LEU A 4 18.01 8.55 -1.39
C LEU A 4 18.10 10.08 -1.32
N PRO A 5 17.79 10.79 -2.43
CA PRO A 5 17.53 12.23 -2.35
C PRO A 5 16.34 12.49 -1.41
N PRO A 6 16.26 13.68 -0.79
CA PRO A 6 15.20 14.02 0.18
C PRO A 6 13.77 13.77 -0.33
N ASP A 7 13.52 13.99 -1.61
CA ASP A 7 12.22 13.81 -2.27
C ASP A 7 12.04 12.43 -2.92
N GLY A 8 13.00 11.51 -2.74
CA GLY A 8 12.99 10.20 -3.38
C GLY A 8 11.79 9.34 -2.97
N LEU A 9 11.45 9.35 -1.67
CA LEU A 9 10.28 8.64 -1.16
C LEU A 9 8.98 9.28 -1.65
N THR A 10 8.89 10.61 -1.61
CA THR A 10 7.74 11.37 -2.13
C THR A 10 7.46 11.06 -3.60
N LYS A 11 8.50 11.02 -4.43
CA LYS A 11 8.39 10.68 -5.86
C LYS A 11 7.91 9.24 -6.03
N ALA A 12 8.56 8.27 -5.39
CA ALA A 12 8.19 6.87 -5.50
C ALA A 12 6.74 6.60 -5.04
N ALA A 13 6.32 7.22 -3.94
CA ALA A 13 4.95 7.15 -3.45
C ALA A 13 3.95 7.68 -4.48
N ALA A 14 4.24 8.84 -5.10
CA ALA A 14 3.42 9.39 -6.15
C ALA A 14 3.32 8.46 -7.37
N GLN A 15 4.42 7.84 -7.82
CA GLN A 15 4.41 6.87 -8.93
C GLN A 15 3.51 5.65 -8.66
N LEU A 16 3.29 5.33 -7.38
CA LEU A 16 2.40 4.27 -6.92
C LEU A 16 0.95 4.74 -6.66
N GLY A 17 0.69 6.05 -6.77
CA GLY A 17 -0.61 6.68 -6.54
C GLY A 17 -0.83 7.18 -5.10
N LEU A 18 0.13 7.01 -4.19
CA LEU A 18 0.04 7.50 -2.83
C LEU A 18 0.35 9.01 -2.77
N GLY A 19 -0.53 9.80 -2.16
CA GLY A 19 -0.47 11.26 -2.19
C GLY A 19 -0.98 11.87 -3.50
N ILE A 20 -1.69 11.09 -4.31
CA ILE A 20 -2.50 11.57 -5.45
C ILE A 20 -3.95 11.51 -5.02
N ASP A 21 -4.65 12.64 -5.02
CA ASP A 21 -6.06 12.66 -4.64
C ASP A 21 -6.96 12.78 -5.86
N TYR A 22 -8.17 12.26 -5.72
CA TYR A 22 -9.14 12.12 -6.80
C TYR A 22 -10.45 12.79 -6.43
N VAL A 23 -11.03 13.44 -7.42
CA VAL A 23 -12.39 13.96 -7.36
C VAL A 23 -13.26 13.14 -8.32
N ALA A 24 -14.30 12.51 -7.77
CA ALA A 24 -15.34 11.84 -8.54
C ALA A 24 -16.71 12.07 -7.89
N PRO A 25 -17.82 11.86 -8.62
CA PRO A 25 -19.16 11.90 -8.03
C PRO A 25 -19.28 10.95 -6.83
N GLY A 26 -19.61 11.52 -5.66
CA GLY A 26 -19.72 10.77 -4.41
C GLY A 26 -18.39 10.38 -3.75
N MET A 27 -17.23 10.84 -4.26
CA MET A 27 -15.91 10.49 -3.75
C MET A 27 -14.96 11.70 -3.73
N THR A 28 -14.54 12.08 -2.53
CA THR A 28 -13.31 12.86 -2.32
C THR A 28 -12.35 11.95 -1.58
N THR A 29 -11.21 11.65 -2.17
CA THR A 29 -10.26 10.70 -1.57
C THR A 29 -9.19 11.43 -0.80
N VAL A 30 -8.72 10.82 0.28
CA VAL A 30 -7.40 11.09 0.85
C VAL A 30 -6.62 9.80 0.72
N THR A 31 -5.61 9.76 -0.16
CA THR A 31 -4.79 8.55 -0.33
C THR A 31 -3.71 8.44 0.75
N GLY A 32 -3.13 9.56 1.15
CA GLY A 32 -2.06 9.63 2.14
C GLY A 32 -1.15 10.83 1.88
N SER A 33 -0.05 10.90 2.62
CA SER A 33 1.00 11.91 2.44
C SER A 33 2.35 11.29 2.72
N VAL A 34 3.32 11.57 1.86
CA VAL A 34 4.74 11.22 2.03
C VAL A 34 5.54 12.52 1.89
N PRO A 35 5.76 13.27 2.98
CA PRO A 35 6.45 14.55 2.93
C PRO A 35 7.93 14.38 2.53
N VAL A 36 8.62 15.49 2.31
CA VAL A 36 10.05 15.49 1.98
C VAL A 36 10.84 15.25 3.26
N ALA A 37 11.70 14.24 3.26
CA ALA A 37 12.56 13.94 4.40
C ALA A 37 13.91 14.66 4.31
N ASP A 38 13.96 15.85 4.90
CA ASP A 38 15.16 16.71 4.88
C ASP A 38 16.33 16.16 5.70
N THR A 39 16.08 15.26 6.65
CA THR A 39 17.12 14.63 7.47
C THR A 39 17.33 13.15 7.11
N SER A 40 18.50 12.60 7.44
CA SER A 40 18.78 11.18 7.24
C SER A 40 17.95 10.28 8.17
N ALA A 41 17.63 10.75 9.38
CA ALA A 41 16.78 10.05 10.34
C ALA A 41 15.33 9.94 9.83
N LEU A 42 14.74 11.06 9.40
CA LEU A 42 13.41 11.07 8.79
C LEU A 42 13.35 10.16 7.56
N ARG A 43 14.39 10.17 6.70
CA ARG A 43 14.45 9.26 5.55
C ARG A 43 14.41 7.78 5.94
N VAL A 44 14.97 7.41 7.08
CA VAL A 44 14.93 6.02 7.57
C VAL A 44 13.54 5.68 8.10
N GLU A 45 12.97 6.55 8.92
CA GLU A 45 11.63 6.37 9.52
C GLU A 45 10.54 6.31 8.44
N GLU A 46 10.49 7.28 7.54
CA GLU A 46 9.51 7.31 6.44
C GLU A 46 9.68 6.12 5.50
N GLY A 47 10.91 5.66 5.29
CA GLY A 47 11.23 4.52 4.43
C GLY A 47 10.64 3.19 4.92
N ILE A 48 10.27 3.11 6.21
CA ILE A 48 9.60 1.95 6.80
C ILE A 48 8.13 2.25 7.16
N GLY A 49 7.60 3.41 6.75
CA GLY A 49 6.22 3.82 7.00
C GLY A 49 5.97 4.40 8.39
N GLN A 50 7.02 4.90 9.06
CA GLN A 50 6.96 5.62 10.33
C GLN A 50 7.20 7.14 10.10
N GLY A 51 7.22 7.92 11.17
CA GLY A 51 7.43 9.38 11.10
C GLY A 51 6.17 10.13 10.66
N GLU A 52 6.29 10.95 9.62
CA GLU A 52 5.20 11.83 9.15
C GLU A 52 4.41 11.24 7.97
N VAL A 53 4.75 10.03 7.53
CA VAL A 53 4.00 9.34 6.47
C VAL A 53 2.62 8.95 6.97
N THR A 54 1.61 9.30 6.19
CA THR A 54 0.22 8.84 6.40
C THR A 54 -0.26 8.09 5.18
N ALA A 55 -1.02 7.02 5.40
CA ALA A 55 -1.64 6.24 4.33
C ALA A 55 -3.04 5.82 4.73
N SER A 56 -4.01 5.98 3.81
CA SER A 56 -5.34 5.41 3.99
C SER A 56 -5.40 4.00 3.41
N PRO A 57 -6.35 3.15 3.84
CA PRO A 57 -6.59 1.86 3.19
C PRO A 57 -6.87 2.01 1.69
N PHE A 58 -7.58 3.07 1.29
CA PHE A 58 -7.80 3.37 -0.12
C PHE A 58 -6.49 3.66 -0.87
N GLY A 59 -5.61 4.49 -0.31
CA GLY A 59 -4.30 4.76 -0.90
C GLY A 59 -3.43 3.51 -1.01
N MET A 60 -3.42 2.65 0.00
CA MET A 60 -2.65 1.39 -0.05
C MET A 60 -3.24 0.36 -1.02
N ALA A 61 -4.57 0.33 -1.19
CA ALA A 61 -5.18 -0.46 -2.24
C ALA A 61 -4.80 0.08 -3.63
N LEU A 62 -4.73 1.41 -3.80
CA LEU A 62 -4.25 2.04 -5.03
C LEU A 62 -2.79 1.68 -5.33
N VAL A 63 -1.91 1.68 -4.33
CA VAL A 63 -0.51 1.23 -4.45
C VAL A 63 -0.44 -0.21 -4.97
N ALA A 64 -1.19 -1.13 -4.35
CA ALA A 64 -1.26 -2.53 -4.81
C ALA A 64 -1.80 -2.65 -6.24
N ALA A 65 -2.81 -1.84 -6.58
CA ALA A 65 -3.43 -1.85 -7.89
C ALA A 65 -2.50 -1.27 -8.97
N THR A 66 -1.66 -0.29 -8.62
CA THR A 66 -0.60 0.23 -9.48
C THR A 66 0.49 -0.82 -9.71
N LEU A 67 0.91 -1.52 -8.66
CA LEU A 67 1.87 -2.62 -8.79
C LEU A 67 1.34 -3.72 -9.71
N ALA A 68 0.06 -4.09 -9.59
CA ALA A 68 -0.56 -5.13 -10.41
C ALA A 68 -0.68 -4.73 -11.89
N ARG A 69 -0.96 -3.44 -12.19
CA ARG A 69 -1.20 -2.95 -13.56
C ARG A 69 -0.01 -2.24 -14.22
N GLY A 70 1.02 -1.87 -13.46
CA GLY A 70 2.13 -1.03 -13.92
C GLY A 70 1.80 0.46 -14.09
N SER A 71 0.56 0.88 -13.81
CA SER A 71 0.13 2.28 -13.86
C SER A 71 -0.99 2.54 -12.85
N VAL A 72 -1.08 3.78 -12.38
CA VAL A 72 -2.09 4.19 -11.40
C VAL A 72 -3.47 4.19 -12.08
N PRO A 73 -4.45 3.41 -11.60
CA PRO A 73 -5.80 3.47 -12.16
C PRO A 73 -6.51 4.78 -11.83
N ALA A 74 -7.46 5.16 -12.66
CA ALA A 74 -8.48 6.11 -12.26
C ALA A 74 -9.55 5.39 -11.42
N PRO A 75 -9.68 5.67 -10.11
CA PRO A 75 -10.69 5.05 -9.26
C PRO A 75 -12.09 5.49 -9.71
N THR A 76 -13.04 4.57 -9.69
CA THR A 76 -14.39 4.80 -10.23
C THR A 76 -15.42 4.19 -9.27
N ILE A 77 -16.42 4.97 -8.85
CA ILE A 77 -17.58 4.47 -8.08
C ILE A 77 -18.79 4.32 -9.00
N VAL A 78 -19.09 5.36 -9.79
CA VAL A 78 -20.15 5.33 -10.79
C VAL A 78 -19.56 4.89 -12.12
N GLU A 79 -20.10 3.81 -12.68
CA GLU A 79 -19.63 3.27 -13.95
C GLU A 79 -19.64 4.35 -15.05
N GLY A 80 -18.50 4.51 -15.73
CA GLY A 80 -18.31 5.53 -16.77
C GLY A 80 -17.88 6.91 -16.26
N GLU A 81 -17.77 7.11 -14.94
CA GLU A 81 -17.36 8.38 -14.33
C GLU A 81 -16.06 8.21 -13.51
N PRO A 82 -14.91 8.03 -14.20
CA PRO A 82 -13.64 7.87 -13.51
C PRO A 82 -13.24 9.15 -12.77
N GLY A 83 -12.62 8.97 -11.61
CA GLY A 83 -12.08 10.07 -10.82
C GLY A 83 -10.98 10.82 -11.56
N VAL A 84 -10.99 12.14 -11.41
CA VAL A 84 -9.96 13.02 -11.95
C VAL A 84 -8.88 13.20 -10.89
N ALA A 85 -7.64 12.81 -11.23
CA ALA A 85 -6.48 13.01 -10.38
C ALA A 85 -6.11 14.50 -10.28
N ASP A 86 -5.67 14.93 -9.12
CA ASP A 86 -5.14 16.28 -8.89
C ASP A 86 -3.79 16.53 -9.58
N ARG A 87 -3.01 15.46 -9.81
CA ARG A 87 -1.75 15.47 -10.56
C ARG A 87 -1.44 14.13 -11.21
N THR A 88 -0.57 14.14 -12.22
CA THR A 88 -0.09 12.93 -12.91
C THR A 88 1.39 12.69 -12.58
N PRO A 89 1.73 11.61 -11.87
CA PRO A 89 3.12 11.25 -11.57
C PRO A 89 3.81 10.63 -12.79
N GLU A 90 5.15 10.56 -12.76
CA GLU A 90 5.88 9.72 -13.72
C GLU A 90 5.52 8.24 -13.55
N PRO A 91 5.52 7.42 -14.62
CA PRO A 91 5.28 5.99 -14.49
C PRO A 91 6.35 5.30 -13.65
N LEU A 92 5.94 4.30 -12.86
CA LEU A 92 6.87 3.40 -12.19
C LEU A 92 7.61 2.55 -13.24
N PRO A 93 8.94 2.40 -13.18
CA PRO A 93 9.67 1.51 -14.06
C PRO A 93 9.16 0.05 -13.92
N PRO A 94 8.86 -0.67 -15.03
CA PRO A 94 8.31 -2.02 -14.96
C PRO A 94 9.17 -3.00 -14.15
N THR A 95 10.49 -2.88 -14.26
CA THR A 95 11.45 -3.71 -13.53
C THR A 95 11.35 -3.52 -12.01
N VAL A 96 10.98 -2.33 -11.54
CA VAL A 96 10.75 -2.07 -10.10
C VAL A 96 9.46 -2.74 -9.65
N ALA A 97 8.38 -2.66 -10.43
CA ALA A 97 7.13 -3.34 -10.12
C ALA A 97 7.33 -4.86 -10.01
N GLU A 98 8.04 -5.46 -10.97
CA GLU A 98 8.36 -6.89 -10.98
C GLU A 98 9.16 -7.33 -9.73
N GLN A 99 10.17 -6.54 -9.35
CA GLN A 99 10.97 -6.82 -8.14
C GLN A 99 10.12 -6.73 -6.87
N VAL A 100 9.26 -5.71 -6.76
CA VAL A 100 8.35 -5.56 -5.62
C VAL A 100 7.37 -6.73 -5.55
N GLN A 101 6.78 -7.13 -6.68
CA GLN A 101 5.88 -8.29 -6.73
C GLN A 101 6.59 -9.59 -6.33
N ALA A 102 7.86 -9.77 -6.72
CA ALA A 102 8.66 -10.92 -6.30
C ALA A 102 8.86 -10.95 -4.77
N MET A 103 9.18 -9.81 -4.15
CA MET A 103 9.27 -9.70 -2.69
C MET A 103 7.93 -9.91 -1.98
N MET A 104 6.83 -9.44 -2.59
CA MET A 104 5.48 -9.70 -2.08
C MET A 104 5.09 -11.18 -2.16
N ARG A 105 5.58 -11.90 -3.17
CA ARG A 105 5.41 -13.36 -3.26
C ARG A 105 6.12 -14.07 -2.11
N GLU A 106 7.36 -13.68 -1.82
CA GLU A 106 8.14 -14.27 -0.73
C GLU A 106 7.47 -14.09 0.63
N THR A 107 6.81 -12.94 0.85
CA THR A 107 6.03 -12.73 2.09
C THR A 107 4.91 -13.75 2.28
N ILE A 108 4.32 -14.24 1.19
CA ILE A 108 3.31 -15.29 1.19
C ILE A 108 3.96 -16.67 1.28
N THR A 109 5.00 -16.95 0.50
CA THR A 109 5.57 -18.32 0.42
C THR A 109 6.44 -18.69 1.60
N ASP A 110 7.15 -17.75 2.21
CA ASP A 110 8.13 -18.06 3.26
C ASP A 110 8.20 -17.00 4.37
N GLY A 111 7.36 -15.96 4.28
CA GLY A 111 7.41 -14.81 5.17
C GLY A 111 6.28 -14.71 6.19
N THR A 112 5.87 -13.48 6.45
CA THR A 112 4.97 -13.10 7.55
C THR A 112 3.48 -13.33 7.25
N ALA A 113 3.12 -13.74 6.03
CA ALA A 113 1.73 -13.98 5.62
C ALA A 113 1.52 -15.41 5.06
N THR A 114 2.31 -16.37 5.54
CA THR A 114 2.25 -17.79 5.12
C THR A 114 0.89 -18.45 5.35
N GLN A 115 0.07 -17.92 6.25
CA GLN A 115 -1.33 -18.34 6.43
C GLN A 115 -2.25 -18.10 5.21
N LEU A 116 -1.77 -17.41 4.17
CA LEU A 116 -2.47 -17.17 2.91
C LEU A 116 -1.92 -17.98 1.74
N GLN A 117 -0.96 -18.89 1.96
CA GLN A 117 -0.36 -19.74 0.92
C GLN A 117 -1.37 -20.63 0.19
N ASP A 118 -2.48 -20.96 0.85
CA ASP A 118 -3.57 -21.73 0.27
C ASP A 118 -4.34 -20.98 -0.82
N ILE A 119 -4.16 -19.65 -0.94
CA ILE A 119 -4.77 -18.80 -1.97
C ILE A 119 -3.84 -18.73 -3.19
N PRO A 120 -4.20 -19.36 -4.33
CA PRO A 120 -3.31 -19.42 -5.49
C PRO A 120 -3.00 -18.04 -6.07
N GLY A 121 -1.72 -17.81 -6.38
CA GLY A 121 -1.26 -16.58 -7.00
C GLY A 121 -1.25 -15.36 -6.09
N MET A 122 -1.47 -15.53 -4.78
CA MET A 122 -1.48 -14.44 -3.81
C MET A 122 -0.11 -13.77 -3.71
N LEU A 123 -0.12 -12.43 -3.74
CA LEU A 123 1.01 -11.58 -3.39
C LEU A 123 0.57 -10.71 -2.22
N GLY A 124 1.46 -10.42 -1.29
CA GLY A 124 1.11 -9.47 -0.24
C GLY A 124 2.29 -8.98 0.57
N LYS A 125 2.03 -7.98 1.41
CA LYS A 125 2.98 -7.52 2.40
C LYS A 125 2.25 -7.19 3.70
N THR A 126 2.83 -7.64 4.81
CA THR A 126 2.38 -7.24 6.15
C THR A 126 3.07 -5.96 6.59
N GLY A 127 2.40 -5.19 7.45
CA GLY A 127 2.96 -4.02 8.12
C GLY A 127 2.39 -3.84 9.51
N THR A 128 3.13 -3.13 10.35
CA THR A 128 2.70 -2.63 11.66
C THR A 128 2.99 -1.14 11.73
N ALA A 129 2.10 -0.37 12.36
CA ALA A 129 2.31 1.03 12.65
C ALA A 129 2.16 1.24 14.16
N GLU A 130 3.25 1.61 14.83
CA GLU A 130 3.30 1.79 16.28
C GLU A 130 2.71 3.15 16.66
N TYR A 131 2.02 3.21 17.79
CA TYR A 131 1.46 4.47 18.29
C TYR A 131 1.54 4.56 19.82
N ILE A 132 1.67 5.79 20.32
CA ILE A 132 1.73 6.17 21.75
C ILE A 132 2.99 5.71 22.50
N ASP A 133 3.22 4.41 22.71
CA ASP A 133 4.22 3.91 23.68
C ASP A 133 4.98 2.63 23.25
N ASP A 134 5.11 2.39 21.95
CA ASP A 134 5.76 1.21 21.33
C ASP A 134 5.16 -0.16 21.73
N GLN A 135 4.11 -0.17 22.55
CA GLN A 135 3.39 -1.39 22.95
C GLN A 135 2.09 -1.58 22.16
N HIS A 136 1.56 -0.51 21.57
CA HIS A 136 0.38 -0.54 20.74
C HIS A 136 0.74 -0.38 19.26
N ALA A 137 0.20 -1.28 18.43
CA ALA A 137 0.43 -1.25 17.00
C ALA A 137 -0.85 -1.53 16.21
N HIS A 138 -1.06 -0.78 15.14
CA HIS A 138 -2.05 -1.10 14.12
C HIS A 138 -1.53 -2.23 13.22
N GLY A 139 -2.44 -3.07 12.74
CA GLY A 139 -2.13 -4.18 11.83
C GLY A 139 -2.51 -3.84 10.39
N TRP A 140 -1.60 -4.09 9.46
CA TRP A 140 -1.82 -3.88 8.03
C TRP A 140 -1.54 -5.14 7.22
N PHE A 141 -2.35 -5.33 6.19
CA PHE A 141 -2.07 -6.24 5.08
C PHE A 141 -2.44 -5.59 3.76
N VAL A 142 -1.52 -5.60 2.79
CA VAL A 142 -1.73 -5.09 1.43
C VAL A 142 -1.47 -6.25 0.47
N GLY A 143 -2.40 -6.52 -0.45
CA GLY A 143 -2.37 -7.73 -1.25
C GLY A 143 -2.83 -7.55 -2.69
N ILE A 144 -2.45 -8.52 -3.53
CA ILE A 144 -2.86 -8.67 -4.93
C ILE A 144 -3.23 -10.14 -5.17
N LYS A 145 -4.41 -10.38 -5.76
CA LYS A 145 -4.87 -11.69 -6.23
C LYS A 145 -5.50 -11.53 -7.61
N GLY A 146 -4.78 -11.94 -8.65
CA GLY A 146 -5.24 -11.73 -10.03
C GLY A 146 -5.39 -10.23 -10.34
N ASP A 147 -6.60 -9.80 -10.66
CA ASP A 147 -6.97 -8.40 -10.92
C ASP A 147 -7.44 -7.63 -9.67
N LEU A 148 -7.58 -8.31 -8.53
CA LEU A 148 -7.99 -7.72 -7.27
C LEU A 148 -6.78 -7.20 -6.49
N ALA A 149 -6.80 -5.90 -6.16
CA ALA A 149 -5.92 -5.27 -5.20
C ALA A 149 -6.70 -4.89 -3.93
N LEU A 150 -6.12 -5.13 -2.76
CA LEU A 150 -6.77 -4.87 -1.49
C LEU A 150 -5.80 -4.35 -0.43
N ALA A 151 -6.33 -3.59 0.52
CA ALA A 151 -5.66 -3.22 1.75
C ALA A 151 -6.61 -3.41 2.93
N VAL A 152 -6.11 -4.05 3.99
CA VAL A 152 -6.81 -4.32 5.23
C VAL A 152 -6.07 -3.65 6.37
N PHE A 153 -6.81 -2.86 7.13
CA PHE A 153 -6.33 -2.17 8.33
C PHE A 153 -7.14 -2.64 9.54
N VAL A 154 -6.43 -2.98 10.61
CA VAL A 154 -7.04 -3.29 11.91
C VAL A 154 -6.40 -2.39 12.95
N SER A 155 -7.21 -1.55 13.58
CA SER A 155 -6.74 -0.65 14.62
C SER A 155 -6.39 -1.42 15.90
N ASP A 156 -5.34 -1.01 16.62
CA ASP A 156 -4.90 -1.60 17.89
C ASP A 156 -4.84 -3.14 17.85
N ALA A 157 -4.25 -3.66 16.77
CA ALA A 157 -4.17 -5.09 16.50
C ALA A 157 -3.01 -5.78 17.24
N GLY A 158 -2.03 -5.00 17.71
CA GLY A 158 -0.78 -5.47 18.33
C GLY A 158 0.17 -6.20 17.37
N SER A 159 -0.29 -6.56 16.17
CA SER A 159 0.50 -7.21 15.11
C SER A 159 -0.23 -7.12 13.78
N SER A 160 0.40 -7.55 12.69
CA SER A 160 -0.26 -7.67 11.39
C SER A 160 -1.19 -8.87 11.28
N ALA A 161 -1.09 -9.88 12.16
CA ALA A 161 -1.81 -11.14 12.00
C ALA A 161 -3.35 -10.99 11.89
N PRO A 162 -4.02 -10.11 12.68
CA PRO A 162 -5.45 -9.86 12.51
C PRO A 162 -5.83 -9.32 11.13
N ALA A 163 -5.00 -8.46 10.53
CA ALA A 163 -5.24 -7.93 9.19
C ALA A 163 -5.07 -9.02 8.11
N VAL A 164 -4.08 -9.90 8.28
CA VAL A 164 -3.89 -11.06 7.39
C VAL A 164 -5.05 -12.06 7.51
N ASP A 165 -5.56 -12.32 8.72
CA ASP A 165 -6.72 -13.19 8.93
C ASP A 165 -7.98 -12.62 8.26
N ALA A 166 -8.27 -11.34 8.49
CA ALA A 166 -9.40 -10.66 7.87
C ALA A 166 -9.33 -10.70 6.33
N ALA A 167 -8.14 -10.45 5.76
CA ALA A 167 -7.92 -10.58 4.31
C ALA A 167 -8.18 -12.01 3.81
N GLY A 168 -7.67 -13.02 4.52
CA GLY A 168 -7.87 -14.42 4.16
C GLY A 168 -9.34 -14.84 4.21
N ARG A 169 -10.09 -14.41 5.23
CA ARG A 169 -11.53 -14.67 5.35
C ARG A 169 -12.31 -14.06 4.19
N PHE A 170 -12.00 -12.82 3.82
CA PHE A 170 -12.61 -12.15 2.68
C PHE A 170 -12.31 -12.89 1.37
N LEU A 171 -11.04 -13.14 1.06
CA LEU A 171 -10.61 -13.73 -0.21
C LEU A 171 -11.09 -15.16 -0.42
N ARG A 172 -11.28 -15.93 0.66
CA ARG A 172 -11.86 -17.28 0.63
C ARG A 172 -13.39 -17.28 0.51
N ALA A 173 -14.05 -16.20 0.92
CA ALA A 173 -15.50 -16.07 0.76
C ALA A 173 -15.90 -15.60 -0.66
N THR A 174 -14.99 -14.92 -1.36
CA THR A 174 -15.22 -14.36 -2.70
C THR A 174 -14.60 -15.16 -3.84
N GLY A 175 -13.96 -16.30 -3.54
CA GLY A 175 -13.30 -17.20 -4.51
C GLY A 175 -13.91 -18.59 -4.48
#